data_AF-A0A821VEZ4-F1
#
_entry.id   AF-A0A821VEZ4-F1
#
_cell.length_a   1.000
_cell.length_b   1.000
_cell.length_c   1.000
_cell.angle_alpha   90.00
_cell.angle_beta   90.00
_cell.angle_gamma   90.00
#
_symmetry.space_group_name_H-M   'P 1'
#
loop_
_entity.id
_entity.type
_entity.pdbx_description
1 polymer ?
#
loop_
_entity_poly.entity_id
_entity_poly.type
_entity_poly.pdbx_seq_one_letter_code
_entity_poly.pdbx_strand_id
1 'polypeptide(L)'
;MEESKKNCDFCGKNYLNSTAEDSFGRLERTLSYTAANTFKYDHWHTLIVSRNHDTLHLTEDEIGDMFELAKEWFQKAYAIEQTYTCPEMIWDAMPKSGASQMHTHLQVSLGFDIYYGNIERIRQGARLYAQINNGRNYFNDYLYVHQALGLTIPIGNVHIIAHLTPIKDLEIMIVGEKLEKDFYKALHLIFRTFVDDLNEYSFSFGMHLPPMVR
;
A
#
# COMPACT_ATOMS: atom_id res chain seq x y z
N MET A 1 -18.33 -9.12 -10.65
CA MET A 1 -17.01 -9.07 -11.31
C MET A 1 -17.14 -9.01 -12.83
N GLU A 2 -17.77 -10.01 -13.47
CA GLU A 2 -17.92 -10.02 -14.94
C GLU A 2 -18.64 -8.80 -15.53
N GLU A 3 -19.64 -8.27 -14.84
CA GLU A 3 -20.36 -7.09 -15.32
C GLU A 3 -19.49 -5.83 -15.32
N SER A 4 -18.67 -5.62 -14.28
CA SER A 4 -17.77 -4.45 -14.20
C SER A 4 -16.64 -4.50 -15.23
N LYS A 5 -16.33 -5.67 -15.77
CA LYS A 5 -15.26 -5.87 -16.76
C LYS A 5 -15.59 -5.31 -18.14
N LYS A 6 -16.86 -5.34 -18.54
CA LYS A 6 -17.28 -5.08 -19.94
C LYS A 6 -16.86 -3.70 -20.47
N ASN A 7 -16.88 -2.68 -19.62
CA ASN A 7 -16.54 -1.30 -19.97
C ASN A 7 -15.43 -0.74 -19.06
N CYS A 8 -14.58 -1.61 -18.54
CA CYS A 8 -13.51 -1.16 -17.65
C CYS A 8 -12.39 -0.49 -18.47
N ASP A 9 -12.07 0.75 -18.11
CA ASP A 9 -10.97 1.52 -18.70
C ASP A 9 -9.60 0.89 -18.43
N PHE A 10 -9.48 0.08 -17.39
CA PHE A 10 -8.24 -0.60 -17.01
C PHE A 10 -8.05 -1.96 -17.69
N CYS A 11 -9.07 -2.48 -18.37
CA CYS A 11 -9.02 -3.81 -18.95
C CYS A 11 -8.33 -3.87 -20.32
N GLY A 12 -7.58 -4.95 -20.55
CA GLY A 12 -7.03 -5.30 -21.86
C GLY A 12 -6.11 -4.21 -22.41
N LYS A 13 -6.46 -3.63 -23.57
CA LYS A 13 -5.72 -2.50 -24.17
C LYS A 13 -6.43 -1.16 -23.98
N ASN A 14 -7.56 -1.13 -23.29
CA ASN A 14 -8.34 0.10 -23.09
C ASN A 14 -7.49 1.14 -22.34
N TYR A 15 -6.68 0.70 -21.38
CA TYR A 15 -5.87 1.59 -20.55
C TYR A 15 -4.94 2.51 -21.35
N LEU A 16 -4.49 2.09 -22.52
CA LEU A 16 -3.62 2.87 -23.40
C LEU A 16 -4.31 4.14 -23.92
N ASN A 17 -5.62 4.11 -24.08
CA ASN A 17 -6.42 5.22 -24.63
C ASN A 17 -7.35 5.86 -23.59
N SER A 18 -7.68 5.15 -22.51
CA SER A 18 -8.63 5.58 -21.49
C SER A 18 -7.97 6.09 -20.21
N THR A 19 -6.64 6.02 -20.07
CA THR A 19 -5.95 6.48 -18.84
C THR A 19 -4.79 7.41 -19.15
N ALA A 20 -4.52 8.35 -18.24
CA ALA A 20 -3.41 9.27 -18.36
C ALA A 20 -2.06 8.62 -18.00
N GLU A 21 -0.98 9.29 -18.38
CA GLU A 21 0.40 8.95 -18.02
C GLU A 21 1.07 10.11 -17.28
N ASP A 22 2.09 9.79 -16.48
CA ASP A 22 2.87 10.80 -15.77
C ASP A 22 3.82 11.52 -16.74
N SER A 23 4.49 12.59 -16.29
CA SER A 23 5.41 13.37 -17.15
C SER A 23 6.60 12.57 -17.68
N PHE A 24 6.92 11.44 -17.06
CA PHE A 24 7.93 10.48 -17.49
C PHE A 24 7.35 9.26 -18.23
N GLY A 25 6.09 9.35 -18.64
CA GLY A 25 5.36 8.30 -19.33
C GLY A 25 4.82 7.22 -18.41
N ARG A 26 4.29 6.17 -19.03
CA ARG A 26 3.78 4.98 -18.35
C ARG A 26 4.88 4.00 -18.02
N LEU A 27 4.88 3.48 -16.79
CA LEU A 27 5.71 2.35 -16.39
C LEU A 27 4.87 1.08 -16.48
N GLU A 28 5.45 0.02 -17.03
CA GLU A 28 4.77 -1.25 -17.23
C GLU A 28 5.64 -2.41 -16.77
N ARG A 29 5.00 -3.36 -16.10
CA ARG A 29 5.52 -4.67 -15.79
C ARG A 29 4.62 -5.75 -16.38
N THR A 30 5.00 -6.99 -16.13
CA THR A 30 4.29 -8.16 -16.67
C THR A 30 2.85 -8.21 -16.15
N LEU A 31 2.62 -7.89 -14.88
CA LEU A 31 1.31 -8.07 -14.23
C LEU A 31 0.66 -6.74 -13.81
N SER A 32 1.36 -5.62 -13.95
CA SER A 32 0.86 -4.30 -13.54
C SER A 32 1.36 -3.17 -14.44
N TYR A 33 0.71 -2.01 -14.36
CA TYR A 33 1.12 -0.79 -15.05
C TYR A 33 0.70 0.46 -14.26
N THR A 34 1.34 1.60 -14.52
CA THR A 34 0.97 2.89 -13.90
C THR A 34 -0.12 3.58 -14.71
N ALA A 35 -0.97 4.38 -14.08
CA ALA A 35 -1.84 5.33 -14.75
C ALA A 35 -1.90 6.61 -13.92
N ALA A 36 -1.47 7.75 -14.48
CA ALA A 36 -1.49 9.00 -13.73
C ALA A 36 -2.92 9.31 -13.29
N ASN A 37 -3.09 9.68 -12.02
CA ASN A 37 -4.40 10.03 -11.54
C ASN A 37 -4.79 11.39 -12.15
N THR A 38 -5.96 11.48 -12.80
CA THR A 38 -6.44 12.73 -13.41
C THR A 38 -7.02 13.69 -12.38
N PHE A 39 -7.39 13.19 -11.20
CA PHE A 39 -7.92 13.95 -10.07
C PHE A 39 -6.94 13.88 -8.90
N LYS A 40 -5.76 14.45 -9.12
CA LYS A 40 -4.68 14.41 -8.15
C LYS A 40 -5.04 15.18 -6.87
N TYR A 41 -4.81 14.57 -5.70
CA TYR A 41 -4.87 15.28 -4.42
C TYR A 41 -3.51 15.87 -4.00
N ASP A 42 -2.41 15.43 -4.63
CA ASP A 42 -1.07 16.01 -4.49
C ASP A 42 -0.33 15.97 -5.84
N HIS A 43 0.77 16.71 -5.97
CA HIS A 43 1.55 16.88 -7.19
C HIS A 43 1.95 15.55 -7.82
N TRP A 44 2.55 14.67 -7.02
CA TRP A 44 2.91 13.30 -7.39
C TRP A 44 1.84 12.34 -6.88
N HIS A 45 0.92 11.97 -7.76
CA HIS A 45 -0.12 10.99 -7.49
C HIS A 45 -0.42 10.16 -8.74
N THR A 46 -0.22 8.85 -8.66
CA THR A 46 -0.47 7.87 -9.72
C THR A 46 -1.33 6.73 -9.20
N LEU A 47 -1.76 5.88 -10.13
CA LEU A 47 -2.39 4.60 -9.85
C LEU A 47 -1.43 3.48 -10.25
N ILE A 48 -1.31 2.44 -9.42
CA ILE A 48 -0.70 1.16 -9.82
C ILE A 48 -1.83 0.18 -10.06
N VAL A 49 -2.00 -0.22 -11.30
CA VAL A 49 -3.16 -1.00 -11.75
C VAL A 49 -2.73 -2.42 -12.08
N SER A 50 -3.44 -3.41 -11.53
CA SER A 50 -3.21 -4.82 -11.87
C SER A 50 -3.69 -5.08 -13.29
N ARG A 51 -3.12 -6.03 -14.01
CA ARG A 51 -3.73 -6.51 -15.27
C ARG A 51 -4.89 -7.46 -15.01
N ASN A 52 -4.99 -8.01 -13.81
CA ASN A 52 -6.09 -8.83 -13.37
C ASN A 52 -7.25 -7.96 -12.86
N HIS A 53 -8.42 -8.17 -13.46
CA HIS A 53 -9.65 -7.45 -13.13
C HIS A 53 -10.27 -7.96 -11.83
N ASP A 54 -10.03 -9.23 -11.47
CA ASP A 54 -10.59 -9.82 -10.26
C ASP A 54 -9.92 -9.24 -9.00
N THR A 55 -10.68 -8.44 -8.26
CA THR A 55 -10.21 -7.75 -7.05
C THR A 55 -10.09 -8.65 -5.83
N LEU A 56 -10.67 -9.85 -5.84
CA LEU A 56 -10.72 -10.76 -4.69
C LEU A 56 -9.69 -11.89 -4.80
N HIS A 57 -9.20 -12.17 -6.01
CA HIS A 57 -8.30 -13.29 -6.29
C HIS A 57 -6.98 -12.84 -6.91
N LEU A 58 -6.26 -11.99 -6.17
CA LEU A 58 -4.88 -11.64 -6.49
C LEU A 58 -3.92 -12.65 -5.88
N THR A 59 -2.95 -13.06 -6.68
CA THR A 59 -1.84 -13.92 -6.29
C THR A 59 -0.74 -13.13 -5.58
N GLU A 60 0.13 -13.82 -4.84
CA GLU A 60 1.34 -13.23 -4.24
C GLU A 60 2.23 -12.54 -5.29
N ASP A 61 2.37 -13.14 -6.48
CA ASP A 61 3.18 -12.60 -7.57
C ASP A 61 2.59 -11.31 -8.15
N GLU A 62 1.26 -11.23 -8.29
CA GLU A 62 0.59 -10.00 -8.73
C GLU A 62 0.76 -8.88 -7.70
N ILE A 63 0.60 -9.18 -6.41
CA ILE A 63 0.86 -8.22 -5.33
C ILE A 63 2.32 -7.77 -5.39
N GLY A 64 3.28 -8.69 -5.49
CA GLY A 64 4.69 -8.35 -5.60
C GLY A 64 4.98 -7.44 -6.80
N ASP A 65 4.47 -7.77 -7.98
CA ASP A 65 4.68 -6.98 -9.19
C ASP A 65 4.17 -5.54 -9.05
N MET A 66 2.98 -5.35 -8.47
CA MET A 66 2.41 -4.02 -8.22
C MET A 66 3.28 -3.20 -7.26
N PHE A 67 3.77 -3.79 -6.17
CA PHE A 67 4.56 -3.06 -5.18
C PHE A 67 5.99 -2.78 -5.68
N GLU A 68 6.55 -3.66 -6.51
CA GLU A 68 7.81 -3.37 -7.23
C GLU A 68 7.63 -2.21 -8.23
N LEU A 69 6.49 -2.16 -8.94
CA LEU A 69 6.18 -1.03 -9.82
C LEU A 69 6.00 0.28 -9.04
N ALA A 70 5.37 0.24 -7.86
CA ALA A 70 5.27 1.40 -6.99
C ALA A 70 6.66 1.93 -6.57
N LYS A 71 7.58 1.03 -6.19
CA LYS A 71 8.97 1.40 -5.87
C LYS A 71 9.69 2.07 -7.05
N GLU A 72 9.54 1.52 -8.26
CA GLU A 72 10.09 2.12 -9.47
C GLU A 72 9.52 3.52 -9.72
N TRP A 73 8.19 3.66 -9.57
CA TRP A 73 7.52 4.95 -9.74
C TRP A 73 8.01 6.00 -8.74
N PHE A 74 8.17 5.64 -7.45
CA PHE A 74 8.72 6.56 -6.45
C PHE A 74 10.13 7.03 -6.81
N GLN A 75 10.98 6.13 -7.30
CA GLN A 75 12.33 6.50 -7.74
C GLN A 75 12.30 7.47 -8.91
N LYS A 76 11.39 7.27 -9.88
CA LYS A 76 11.22 8.18 -11.03
C LYS A 76 10.73 9.55 -10.61
N ALA A 77 9.68 9.62 -9.78
CA ALA A 77 9.14 10.87 -9.25
C ALA A 77 10.19 11.62 -8.43
N TYR A 78 10.88 10.93 -7.50
CA TYR A 78 11.93 11.53 -6.67
C TYR A 78 13.13 12.03 -7.50
N ALA A 79 13.51 11.33 -8.56
CA ALA A 79 14.60 11.76 -9.44
C ALA A 79 14.29 13.08 -10.16
N ILE A 80 13.00 13.37 -10.42
CA ILE A 80 12.56 14.62 -11.04
C ILE A 80 12.48 15.73 -9.99
N GLU A 81 11.90 15.44 -8.83
CA GLU A 81 11.66 16.44 -7.80
C GLU A 81 11.95 15.93 -6.38
N GLN A 82 13.16 16.25 -5.91
CA GLN A 82 13.71 15.69 -4.67
C GLN A 82 13.18 16.35 -3.38
N THR A 83 12.33 17.37 -3.51
CA THR A 83 11.62 17.98 -2.38
C THR A 83 10.48 17.10 -1.87
N TYR A 84 9.95 16.20 -2.71
CA TYR A 84 8.92 15.24 -2.33
C TYR A 84 9.58 13.94 -1.88
N THR A 85 9.44 13.60 -0.61
CA THR A 85 10.21 12.52 0.03
C THR A 85 9.37 11.49 0.73
N CYS A 86 8.07 11.72 0.97
CA CYS A 86 7.24 10.85 1.80
C CYS A 86 6.38 9.91 0.94
N PRO A 87 6.77 8.63 0.75
CA PRO A 87 6.04 7.71 -0.12
C PRO A 87 4.85 7.11 0.65
N GLU A 88 3.68 7.14 0.02
CA GLU A 88 2.45 6.54 0.53
C GLU A 88 1.77 5.70 -0.54
N MET A 89 1.14 4.61 -0.09
CA MET A 89 0.27 3.77 -0.89
C MET A 89 -1.04 3.55 -0.15
N ILE A 90 -2.14 3.65 -0.88
CA ILE A 90 -3.49 3.38 -0.40
C ILE A 90 -4.15 2.40 -1.36
N TRP A 91 -4.93 1.46 -0.83
CA TRP A 91 -5.73 0.55 -1.62
C TRP A 91 -7.07 0.32 -0.96
N ASP A 92 -8.13 0.76 -1.64
CA ASP A 92 -9.50 0.43 -1.30
C ASP A 92 -10.02 -0.67 -2.22
N ALA A 93 -10.47 -1.78 -1.63
CA ALA A 93 -11.09 -2.88 -2.35
C ALA A 93 -12.60 -2.85 -2.17
N MET A 94 -13.35 -2.86 -3.28
CA MET A 94 -14.82 -2.80 -3.35
C MET A 94 -15.44 -1.43 -2.99
N PRO A 95 -16.69 -1.11 -3.41
CA PRO A 95 -17.22 0.24 -3.27
C PRO A 95 -17.49 0.66 -1.82
N LYS A 96 -17.72 -0.30 -0.92
CA LYS A 96 -17.98 -0.02 0.51
C LYS A 96 -16.75 0.50 1.26
N SER A 97 -15.55 0.26 0.75
CA SER A 97 -14.30 0.83 1.27
C SER A 97 -13.90 2.13 0.56
N GLY A 98 -14.67 2.58 -0.44
CA GLY A 98 -14.38 3.81 -1.19
C GLY A 98 -13.78 3.61 -2.58
N ALA A 99 -13.62 2.37 -3.04
CA ALA A 99 -13.12 2.10 -4.38
C ALA A 99 -14.07 2.68 -5.45
N SER A 100 -13.56 3.57 -6.30
CA SER A 100 -14.32 4.19 -7.38
C SER A 100 -14.41 3.30 -8.63
N GLN A 101 -13.51 2.32 -8.76
CA GLN A 101 -13.45 1.37 -9.87
C GLN A 101 -13.39 -0.07 -9.35
N MET A 102 -14.18 -0.95 -9.98
CA MET A 102 -14.26 -2.38 -9.67
C MET A 102 -13.17 -3.17 -10.42
N HIS A 103 -11.92 -2.73 -10.27
CA HIS A 103 -10.69 -3.30 -10.84
C HIS A 103 -9.54 -2.94 -9.90
N THR A 104 -8.63 -3.86 -9.60
CA THR A 104 -7.58 -3.65 -8.60
C THR A 104 -6.62 -2.52 -8.97
N HIS A 105 -6.56 -1.49 -8.13
CA HIS A 105 -5.59 -0.42 -8.24
C HIS A 105 -5.18 0.11 -6.87
N LEU A 106 -3.90 0.43 -6.71
CA LEU A 106 -3.39 1.21 -5.59
C LEU A 106 -3.34 2.67 -6.01
N GLN A 107 -3.68 3.58 -5.10
CA GLN A 107 -3.36 4.99 -5.19
C GLN A 107 -1.99 5.21 -4.55
N VAL A 108 -1.08 5.86 -5.27
CA VAL A 108 0.33 6.00 -4.87
C VAL A 108 0.74 7.45 -4.97
N SER A 109 1.24 8.01 -3.88
CA SER A 109 1.63 9.41 -3.80
C SER A 109 3.01 9.60 -3.17
N LEU A 110 3.71 10.63 -3.63
CA LEU A 110 4.97 11.06 -3.03
C LEU A 110 4.75 12.47 -2.49
N GLY A 111 4.65 12.59 -1.17
CA GLY A 111 4.32 13.84 -0.47
C GLY A 111 5.52 14.72 -0.16
N PHE A 112 5.25 16.02 0.02
CA PHE A 112 6.25 17.05 0.35
C PHE A 112 6.55 17.06 1.85
N ASP A 113 7.75 16.60 2.24
CA ASP A 113 8.37 16.69 3.59
C ASP A 113 7.58 16.13 4.79
N ILE A 114 6.31 15.75 4.62
CA ILE A 114 5.42 15.28 5.66
C ILE A 114 4.54 14.13 5.15
N TYR A 115 4.25 13.16 6.03
CA TYR A 115 3.26 12.14 5.75
C TYR A 115 1.85 12.67 6.02
N TYR A 116 0.85 12.12 5.32
CA TYR A 116 -0.53 12.51 5.56
C TYR A 116 -1.12 11.87 6.82
N GLY A 117 -2.06 12.60 7.42
CA GLY A 117 -2.97 12.07 8.43
C GLY A 117 -2.29 11.48 9.67
N ASN A 118 -2.79 10.31 10.10
CA ASN A 118 -2.39 9.68 11.35
C ASN A 118 -0.93 9.19 11.36
N ILE A 119 -0.32 9.04 10.19
CA ILE A 119 0.99 8.43 10.06
C ILE A 119 2.07 9.39 10.50
N GLU A 120 1.92 10.66 10.17
CA GLU A 120 2.80 11.70 10.70
C GLU A 120 2.69 11.77 12.23
N ARG A 121 1.48 11.60 12.78
CA ARG A 121 1.28 11.52 14.23
C ARG A 121 2.03 10.32 14.84
N ILE A 122 1.98 9.14 14.20
CA ILE A 122 2.73 7.96 14.63
C ILE A 122 4.23 8.21 14.53
N ARG A 123 4.72 8.82 13.45
CA ARG A 123 6.13 9.15 13.26
C ARG A 123 6.64 10.11 14.35
N GLN A 124 5.90 11.18 14.64
CA GLN A 124 6.24 12.12 15.69
C GLN A 124 6.19 11.47 17.07
N GLY A 125 5.18 10.63 17.33
CA GLY A 125 5.07 9.85 18.56
C GLY A 125 6.25 8.90 18.75
N ALA A 126 6.68 8.20 17.70
CA ALA A 126 7.84 7.31 17.73
C ALA A 126 9.15 8.09 17.99
N ARG A 127 9.30 9.29 17.43
CA ARG A 127 10.44 10.17 17.70
C ARG A 127 10.46 10.65 19.15
N LEU A 128 9.32 11.10 19.66
CA LEU A 128 9.18 11.49 21.06
C LEU A 128 9.48 10.32 22.00
N TYR A 129 8.95 9.13 21.69
CA TYR A 129 9.22 7.91 22.43
C TYR A 129 10.73 7.64 22.53
N ALA A 130 11.43 7.70 21.40
CA ALA A 130 12.89 7.50 21.40
C ALA A 130 13.60 8.57 22.24
N GLN A 131 13.19 9.84 22.16
CA GLN A 131 13.78 10.93 22.94
C GLN A 131 13.65 10.74 24.45
N ILE A 132 12.49 10.29 24.93
CA ILE A 132 12.23 10.14 26.37
C ILE A 132 12.63 8.76 26.92
N ASN A 133 12.91 7.78 26.06
CA ASN A 133 13.28 6.41 26.43
C ASN A 133 14.72 6.05 26.01
N ASN A 134 15.68 6.98 26.14
CA ASN A 134 17.11 6.73 25.90
C ASN A 134 17.42 6.14 24.50
N GLY A 135 16.71 6.59 23.47
CA GLY A 135 16.93 6.15 22.09
C GLY A 135 16.28 4.82 21.73
N ARG A 136 15.44 4.23 22.60
CA ARG A 136 14.70 3.00 22.27
C ARG A 136 13.80 3.17 21.05
N ASN A 137 13.75 2.14 20.22
CA ASN A 137 12.91 2.12 19.03
C ASN A 137 11.46 1.78 19.41
N TYR A 138 10.54 2.69 19.11
CA TYR A 138 9.11 2.53 19.40
C TYR A 138 8.51 1.24 18.81
N PHE A 139 8.81 0.92 17.55
CA PHE A 139 8.24 -0.25 16.87
C PHE A 139 8.79 -1.56 17.41
N ASN A 140 10.05 -1.60 17.86
CA ASN A 140 10.62 -2.78 18.52
C ASN A 140 9.90 -3.07 19.84
N ASP A 141 9.68 -2.03 20.66
CA ASP A 141 8.98 -2.19 21.94
C ASP A 141 7.49 -2.46 21.75
N TYR A 142 6.87 -1.85 20.75
CA TYR A 142 5.50 -2.15 20.33
C TYR A 142 5.36 -3.62 19.93
N LEU A 143 6.26 -4.12 19.08
CA LEU A 143 6.25 -5.51 18.64
C LEU A 143 6.48 -6.47 19.82
N TYR A 144 7.42 -6.16 20.71
CA TYR A 144 7.70 -6.96 21.91
C TYR A 144 6.46 -7.16 22.78
N VAL A 145 5.69 -6.10 23.02
CA VAL A 145 4.43 -6.19 23.81
C VAL A 145 3.42 -7.10 23.12
N HIS A 146 3.21 -6.95 21.81
CA HIS A 146 2.25 -7.79 21.08
C HIS A 146 2.70 -9.25 21.03
N GLN A 147 4.00 -9.52 20.88
CA GLN A 147 4.56 -10.87 20.93
C GLN A 147 4.32 -11.52 22.30
N ALA A 148 4.57 -10.79 23.38
CA ALA A 148 4.34 -11.29 24.75
C ALA A 148 2.87 -11.64 25.02
N LEU A 149 1.93 -10.99 24.31
CA LEU A 149 0.49 -11.24 24.40
C LEU A 149 -0.01 -12.29 23.40
N GLY A 150 0.85 -12.85 22.54
CA GLY A 150 0.45 -13.80 21.51
C GLY A 150 -0.34 -13.18 20.36
N LEU A 151 -0.20 -11.87 20.13
CA LEU A 151 -0.94 -11.08 19.13
C LEU A 151 -0.16 -10.87 17.82
N THR A 152 0.86 -11.68 17.58
CA THR A 152 1.74 -11.53 16.41
C THR A 152 1.96 -12.83 15.68
N ILE A 153 2.03 -12.75 14.35
CA ILE A 153 2.43 -13.86 13.48
C ILE A 153 3.66 -13.39 12.67
N PRO A 154 4.85 -13.97 12.91
CA PRO A 154 6.03 -13.65 12.13
C PRO A 154 5.97 -14.32 10.74
N ILE A 155 6.28 -13.56 9.69
CA ILE A 155 6.43 -14.04 8.31
C ILE A 155 7.79 -13.55 7.82
N GLY A 156 8.81 -14.42 7.90
CA GLY A 156 10.19 -14.02 7.58
C GLY A 156 10.63 -12.80 8.40
N ASN A 157 10.95 -11.70 7.73
CA ASN A 157 11.40 -10.45 8.36
C ASN A 157 10.27 -9.45 8.69
N VAL A 158 9.00 -9.81 8.48
CA VAL A 158 7.85 -8.96 8.84
C VAL A 158 7.00 -9.62 9.92
N HIS A 159 6.23 -8.81 10.63
CA HIS A 159 5.29 -9.27 11.65
C HIS A 159 3.90 -8.77 11.33
N ILE A 160 2.95 -9.71 11.23
CA ILE A 160 1.52 -9.43 11.23
C ILE A 160 1.11 -9.24 12.68
N ILE A 161 0.37 -8.18 12.99
CA ILE A 161 0.01 -7.76 14.34
C ILE A 161 -1.50 -7.51 14.40
N ALA A 162 -2.17 -8.18 15.34
CA ALA A 162 -3.51 -7.81 15.76
C ALA A 162 -3.40 -6.60 16.72
N HIS A 163 -3.91 -5.44 16.29
CA HIS A 163 -3.71 -4.19 17.01
C HIS A 163 -4.44 -4.21 18.37
N LEU A 164 -3.77 -3.79 19.46
CA LEU A 164 -4.38 -3.69 20.80
C LEU A 164 -5.50 -2.64 20.92
N THR A 165 -5.31 -1.48 20.31
CA THR A 165 -6.31 -0.39 20.23
C THR A 165 -6.70 -0.09 18.78
N PRO A 166 -7.41 -1.01 18.10
CA PRO A 166 -7.77 -0.82 16.69
C PRO A 166 -8.79 0.31 16.53
N ILE A 167 -8.75 1.01 15.40
CA ILE A 167 -9.74 2.02 15.04
C ILE A 167 -10.93 1.37 14.31
N LYS A 168 -10.65 0.33 13.51
CA LYS A 168 -11.65 -0.43 12.74
C LYS A 168 -11.74 -1.88 13.19
N ASP A 169 -12.87 -2.51 12.87
CA ASP A 169 -13.03 -3.95 13.03
C ASP A 169 -12.01 -4.68 12.13
N LEU A 170 -11.47 -5.81 12.63
CA LEU A 170 -10.48 -6.62 11.92
C LEU A 170 -9.23 -5.86 11.47
N GLU A 171 -8.87 -4.77 12.17
CA GLU A 171 -7.67 -4.00 11.84
C GLU A 171 -6.41 -4.83 12.13
N ILE A 172 -5.65 -5.09 11.06
CA ILE A 172 -4.38 -5.79 11.08
C ILE A 172 -3.28 -4.82 10.65
N MET A 173 -2.17 -4.84 11.38
CA MET A 173 -0.96 -4.13 10.99
C MET A 173 0.11 -5.11 10.50
N ILE A 174 0.92 -4.67 9.53
CA ILE A 174 2.17 -5.34 9.17
C ILE A 174 3.30 -4.39 9.54
N VAL A 175 4.26 -4.85 10.33
CA VAL A 175 5.48 -4.10 10.65
C VAL A 175 6.68 -4.86 10.11
N GLY A 176 7.54 -4.16 9.38
CA GLY A 176 8.74 -4.72 8.79
C GLY A 176 9.71 -3.62 8.35
N GLU A 177 10.96 -4.01 8.14
CA GLU A 177 12.02 -3.06 7.75
C GLU A 177 12.06 -2.81 6.24
N LYS A 178 11.59 -3.77 5.43
CA LYS A 178 11.73 -3.75 3.98
C LYS A 178 10.46 -4.17 3.26
N LEU A 179 10.20 -3.48 2.15
CA LEU A 179 9.14 -3.84 1.21
C LEU A 179 9.67 -4.84 0.18
N GLU A 180 9.64 -6.12 0.56
CA GLU A 180 10.16 -7.25 -0.22
C GLU A 180 9.22 -8.47 -0.09
N LYS A 181 9.67 -9.62 -0.55
CA LYS A 181 8.89 -10.87 -0.66
C LYS A 181 8.11 -11.25 0.61
N ASP A 182 8.73 -11.13 1.78
CA ASP A 182 8.08 -11.46 3.05
C ASP A 182 6.85 -10.58 3.32
N PHE A 183 6.91 -9.30 2.95
CA PHE A 183 5.77 -8.39 3.03
C PHE A 183 4.66 -8.80 2.06
N TYR A 184 5.01 -9.10 0.80
CA TYR A 184 4.04 -9.51 -0.22
C TYR A 184 3.30 -10.78 0.20
N LYS A 185 4.04 -11.75 0.74
CA LYS A 185 3.48 -12.97 1.31
C LYS A 185 2.57 -12.70 2.49
N ALA A 186 2.99 -11.85 3.44
CA ALA A 186 2.17 -11.50 4.60
C ALA A 186 0.85 -10.82 4.18
N LEU A 187 0.92 -9.87 3.24
CA LEU A 187 -0.25 -9.19 2.72
C LEU A 187 -1.19 -10.14 1.96
N HIS A 188 -0.64 -11.00 1.11
CA HIS A 188 -1.40 -12.04 0.41
C HIS A 188 -2.13 -12.96 1.41
N LEU A 189 -1.46 -13.42 2.47
CA LEU A 189 -2.09 -14.26 3.50
C LEU A 189 -3.25 -13.54 4.21
N ILE A 190 -3.08 -12.25 4.55
CA ILE A 190 -4.15 -11.46 5.16
C ILE A 190 -5.35 -11.35 4.22
N PHE A 191 -5.12 -11.05 2.94
CA PHE A 191 -6.20 -10.96 1.97
C PHE A 191 -6.92 -12.29 1.76
N ARG A 192 -6.20 -13.41 1.66
CA ARG A 192 -6.84 -14.72 1.57
C ARG A 192 -7.63 -15.03 2.83
N THR A 193 -7.13 -14.69 4.01
CA THR A 193 -7.88 -14.86 5.28
C THR A 193 -9.18 -14.05 5.27
N PHE A 194 -9.12 -12.79 4.84
CA PHE A 194 -10.31 -11.92 4.76
C PHE A 194 -11.36 -12.52 3.81
N VAL A 195 -10.94 -12.89 2.60
CA VAL A 195 -11.85 -13.38 1.56
C VAL A 195 -12.36 -14.78 1.86
N ASP A 196 -11.46 -15.72 2.16
CA ASP A 196 -11.78 -17.16 2.22
C ASP A 196 -12.35 -17.59 3.57
N ASP A 197 -11.83 -17.03 4.67
CA ASP A 197 -12.18 -17.48 6.02
C ASP A 197 -13.20 -16.55 6.69
N LEU A 198 -13.09 -15.24 6.46
CA LEU A 198 -13.93 -14.25 7.15
C LEU A 198 -15.10 -13.73 6.30
N ASN A 199 -15.13 -14.03 4.99
CA ASN A 199 -16.09 -13.45 4.04
C ASN A 199 -16.09 -11.90 4.06
N GLU A 200 -14.95 -11.30 4.37
CA GLU A 200 -14.73 -9.86 4.29
C GLU A 200 -14.12 -9.52 2.93
N TYR A 201 -14.92 -8.83 2.12
CA TYR A 201 -14.56 -8.50 0.74
C TYR A 201 -14.19 -7.04 0.57
N SER A 202 -14.57 -6.17 1.51
CA SER A 202 -14.34 -4.73 1.45
C SER A 202 -13.31 -4.32 2.50
N PHE A 203 -12.13 -3.92 2.06
CA PHE A 203 -11.08 -3.44 2.97
C PHE A 203 -10.42 -2.19 2.43
N SER A 204 -9.81 -1.44 3.34
CA SER A 204 -8.88 -0.37 3.03
C SER A 204 -7.51 -0.74 3.59
N PHE A 205 -6.47 -0.51 2.80
CA PHE A 205 -5.08 -0.71 3.15
C PHE A 205 -4.33 0.62 2.99
N GLY A 206 -3.50 0.95 3.96
CA GLY A 206 -2.60 2.09 3.90
C GLY A 206 -1.18 1.64 4.24
N MET A 207 -0.20 2.16 3.51
CA MET A 207 1.20 1.87 3.74
C MET A 207 2.08 3.10 3.52
N HIS A 208 3.10 3.21 4.37
CA HIS A 208 4.01 4.33 4.39
C HIS A 208 5.41 3.78 4.46
N LEU A 209 6.23 4.19 3.50
CA LEU A 209 7.64 3.81 3.45
C LEU A 209 8.49 4.88 4.12
N PRO A 210 9.71 4.54 4.58
CA PRO A 210 10.68 5.55 5.01
C PRO A 210 10.86 6.66 3.96
N PRO A 211 11.27 7.88 4.36
CA PRO A 211 11.47 8.95 3.42
C PRO A 211 12.49 8.58 2.34
N MET A 212 12.26 9.02 1.12
CA MET A 212 13.23 8.93 0.04
C MET A 212 14.49 9.70 0.43
N VAL A 213 15.64 9.03 0.32
CA VAL A 213 16.96 9.61 0.54
C VAL A 213 17.82 9.32 -0.69
N ARG A 214 18.77 10.20 -0.96
CA ARG A 214 19.79 9.96 -1.98
C ARG A 214 20.77 8.87 -1.55
#